data_AF-A0A7S2KZT1-F1
#
_entry.id   AF-A0A7S2KZT1-F1
#
_cell.length_a   1.000
_cell.length_b   1.000
_cell.length_c   1.000
_cell.angle_alpha   90.00
_cell.angle_beta   90.00
_cell.angle_gamma   90.00
#
_symmetry.space_group_name_H-M   'P 1'
#
loop_
_entity.id
_entity.type
_entity.pdbx_description
1 polymer ?
#
loop_
_entity_poly.entity_id
_entity_poly.type
_entity_poly.pdbx_seq_one_letter_code
_entity_poly.pdbx_strand_id
1 'polypeptide(L)'
;IMRFEYSIYNIDPKYSFLTPYRIGVLDDLGFEWDSFQTTWNQNYRKLQAFNRKHGHCLVPIDNKEDRKLSIWVEKQRKQYQKFVSGADMSSMTLERIDLLDEIGFVWHVYHETW
;
A
#
# COMPACT_ATOMS: atom_id res chain seq x y z
N ILE A 1 5.00 21.60 17.87
CA ILE A 1 5.76 21.38 16.61
C ILE A 1 4.74 20.92 15.58
N MET A 2 4.39 21.83 14.66
CA MET A 2 3.26 21.73 13.74
C MET A 2 3.36 20.50 12.84
N ARG A 3 2.36 19.61 12.89
CA ARG A 3 2.19 18.53 11.91
C ARG A 3 1.00 18.87 11.02
N PHE A 4 1.32 19.18 9.77
CA PHE A 4 0.47 19.03 8.59
C PHE A 4 -0.87 19.76 8.63
N GLU A 5 -0.80 21.08 8.48
CA GLU A 5 -1.91 21.85 7.96
C GLU A 5 -2.35 21.29 6.59
N TYR A 6 -3.54 20.69 6.58
CA TYR A 6 -4.56 21.06 5.59
C TYR A 6 -4.34 20.62 4.12
N SER A 7 -3.73 19.47 3.88
CA SER A 7 -3.67 18.88 2.52
C SER A 7 -5.01 18.30 2.00
N ILE A 8 -6.07 18.25 2.81
CA ILE A 8 -7.42 17.86 2.38
C ILE A 8 -8.28 19.02 1.85
N TYR A 9 -7.72 20.24 1.76
CA TYR A 9 -8.44 21.46 1.39
C TYR A 9 -8.56 21.68 -0.12
N ASN A 10 -8.15 20.71 -0.93
CA ASN A 10 -8.40 20.71 -2.38
C ASN A 10 -9.80 20.16 -2.73
N ILE A 11 -10.78 20.35 -1.85
CA ILE A 11 -12.19 20.19 -2.19
C ILE A 11 -12.74 21.59 -2.39
N ASP A 12 -13.18 21.89 -3.61
CA ASP A 12 -13.92 23.11 -3.94
C ASP A 12 -14.96 23.38 -2.83
N PRO A 13 -14.90 24.54 -2.14
CA PRO A 13 -15.74 24.85 -0.98
C PRO A 13 -17.24 24.86 -1.31
N LYS A 14 -17.63 24.78 -2.59
CA LYS A 14 -19.01 24.65 -3.03
C LYS A 14 -19.61 23.24 -2.86
N TYR A 15 -18.81 22.20 -2.59
CA TYR A 15 -19.28 20.80 -2.67
C TYR A 15 -19.02 19.89 -1.47
N SER A 16 -18.39 20.34 -0.38
CA SER A 16 -18.17 19.46 0.80
C SER A 16 -19.15 19.74 1.95
N PHE A 17 -19.95 18.74 2.31
CA PHE A 17 -20.84 18.75 3.49
C PHE A 17 -20.11 18.42 4.81
N LEU A 18 -18.80 18.23 4.77
CA LEU A 18 -17.96 17.95 5.93
C LEU A 18 -17.46 19.27 6.54
N THR A 19 -18.14 19.71 7.61
CA THR A 19 -17.69 20.87 8.40
C THR A 19 -16.43 20.51 9.22
N PRO A 20 -15.61 21.48 9.62
CA PRO A 20 -14.44 21.24 10.48
C PRO A 20 -14.78 20.49 11.77
N TYR A 21 -15.95 20.77 12.35
CA TYR A 21 -16.46 20.06 13.53
C TYR A 21 -16.69 18.56 13.23
N ARG A 22 -17.30 18.23 12.09
CA ARG A 22 -17.51 16.83 11.68
C ARG A 22 -16.19 16.11 11.40
N ILE A 23 -15.22 16.81 10.81
CA ILE A 23 -13.87 16.28 10.58
C ILE A 23 -13.20 15.94 11.92
N GLY A 24 -13.23 16.86 12.90
CA GLY A 24 -12.65 16.60 14.22
C GLY A 24 -13.28 15.41 14.94
N VAL A 25 -14.61 15.25 14.87
CA VAL A 25 -15.29 14.07 15.43
C VAL A 25 -14.85 12.78 14.72
N LEU A 26 -14.68 12.82 13.40
CA LEU A 26 -14.19 11.66 12.64
C LEU A 26 -12.73 11.33 12.99
N ASP A 27 -11.88 12.34 13.15
CA ASP A 27 -10.49 12.16 13.59
C ASP A 27 -10.40 11.53 14.98
N ASP A 28 -11.22 12.00 15.93
CA ASP A 28 -11.29 11.44 17.29
C ASP A 28 -11.79 9.98 17.30
N LEU A 29 -12.62 9.60 16.33
CA LEU A 29 -13.07 8.22 16.14
C LEU A 29 -12.05 7.36 15.38
N GLY A 30 -10.91 7.93 14.97
CA GLY A 30 -9.89 7.24 14.19
C GLY A 30 -10.32 6.95 12.76
N PHE A 31 -11.15 7.82 12.17
CA PHE A 31 -11.64 7.66 10.80
C PHE A 31 -10.49 7.66 9.80
N GLU A 32 -10.44 6.63 8.97
CA GLU A 32 -9.37 6.45 8.01
C GLU A 32 -9.68 7.21 6.70
N TRP A 33 -9.04 8.36 6.52
CA TRP A 33 -9.22 9.21 5.34
C TRP A 33 -8.61 8.63 4.05
N ASP A 34 -7.59 7.78 4.17
CA ASP A 34 -6.94 7.12 3.03
C ASP A 34 -7.10 5.60 3.10
N SER A 35 -8.28 5.14 2.70
CA SER A 35 -8.61 3.71 2.63
C SER A 35 -7.64 2.89 1.76
N PHE A 36 -7.02 3.51 0.75
CA PHE A 36 -6.03 2.84 -0.10
C PHE A 36 -4.72 2.62 0.64
N GLN A 37 -4.24 3.63 1.38
CA GLN A 37 -3.06 3.52 2.21
C GLN A 37 -3.28 2.52 3.35
N THR A 38 -4.45 2.53 4.00
CA THR A 38 -4.76 1.51 5.02
C THR A 38 -4.71 0.11 4.42
N THR A 39 -5.37 -0.11 3.28
CA THR A 39 -5.40 -1.43 2.63
C THR A 39 -3.99 -1.88 2.24
N TRP A 40 -3.14 -0.96 1.77
CA TRP A 40 -1.74 -1.27 1.46
C TRP A 40 -0.98 -1.68 2.73
N ASN A 41 -1.09 -0.89 3.81
CA ASN A 41 -0.44 -1.16 5.09
C ASN A 41 -0.87 -2.51 5.71
N GLN A 42 -2.15 -2.85 5.63
CA GLN A 42 -2.65 -4.13 6.11
C GLN A 42 -2.04 -5.32 5.36
N ASN A 43 -1.99 -5.24 4.03
CA ASN A 43 -1.38 -6.31 3.22
C ASN A 43 0.15 -6.36 3.40
N TYR A 44 0.80 -5.21 3.56
CA TYR A 44 2.22 -5.16 3.91
C TYR A 44 2.51 -5.89 5.23
N ARG A 45 1.72 -5.64 6.29
CA ARG A 45 1.84 -6.37 7.56
C ARG A 45 1.63 -7.88 7.41
N LYS A 46 0.70 -8.30 6.54
CA LYS A 46 0.50 -9.73 6.22
C LYS A 46 1.71 -10.32 5.51
N LEU A 47 2.31 -9.60 4.56
CA LEU A 47 3.54 -10.02 3.90
C LEU A 47 4.70 -10.14 4.89
N GLN A 48 4.84 -9.20 5.83
CA GLN A 48 5.82 -9.31 6.91
C GLN A 48 5.59 -10.56 7.76
N ALA A 49 4.34 -10.89 8.09
CA ALA A 49 4.02 -12.11 8.83
C ALA A 49 4.36 -13.37 8.02
N PHE A 50 4.06 -13.37 6.72
CA PHE A 50 4.46 -14.44 5.81
C PHE A 50 5.98 -14.61 5.78
N ASN A 51 6.74 -13.51 5.64
CA ASN A 51 8.20 -13.53 5.65
C ASN A 51 8.75 -14.09 6.96
N ARG A 52 8.22 -13.67 8.11
CA ARG A 52 8.62 -14.23 9.42
C ARG A 52 8.36 -15.73 9.53
N LYS A 53 7.29 -16.24 8.90
CA LYS A 53 6.91 -17.66 8.93
C LYS A 53 7.73 -18.52 7.96
N HIS A 54 8.05 -18.00 6.78
CA HIS A 54 8.63 -18.77 5.68
C HIS A 54 10.10 -18.41 5.37
N GLY A 55 10.61 -17.30 5.92
CA GLY A 55 11.95 -16.78 5.65
C GLY A 55 12.11 -16.07 4.30
N HIS A 56 11.02 -15.90 3.54
CA HIS A 56 11.02 -15.21 2.25
C HIS A 56 9.68 -14.55 1.92
N CYS A 57 9.68 -13.65 0.93
CA CYS A 57 8.48 -13.00 0.39
C CYS A 57 7.92 -13.66 -0.89
N LEU A 58 8.40 -14.85 -1.28
CA LEU A 58 7.88 -15.63 -2.41
C LEU A 58 6.51 -16.27 -2.07
N VAL A 59 5.45 -15.46 -2.05
CA VAL A 59 4.09 -15.94 -1.82
C VAL A 59 3.60 -16.73 -3.06
N PRO A 60 3.18 -18.01 -2.91
CA PRO A 60 2.61 -18.79 -4.02
C PRO A 60 1.35 -18.15 -4.59
N ILE A 61 1.14 -18.28 -5.91
CA ILE A 61 -0.05 -17.74 -6.59
C ILE A 61 -1.33 -18.36 -6.00
N ASP A 62 -1.28 -19.65 -5.72
CA ASP A 62 -2.38 -20.45 -5.17
C ASP A 62 -2.35 -20.52 -3.63
N ASN A 63 -1.74 -19.54 -2.95
CA ASN A 63 -1.68 -19.50 -1.49
C ASN A 63 -3.06 -19.73 -0.86
N LYS A 64 -3.26 -20.93 -0.30
CA LYS A 64 -4.54 -21.37 0.26
C LYS A 64 -4.86 -20.68 1.59
N GLU A 65 -3.84 -20.21 2.31
CA GLU A 65 -3.99 -19.52 3.59
C GLU A 65 -4.51 -18.09 3.38
N ASP A 66 -3.96 -17.38 2.39
CA ASP A 66 -4.39 -16.02 2.05
C ASP A 66 -4.22 -15.71 0.55
N ARG A 67 -5.27 -16.03 -0.22
CA ARG A 67 -5.35 -15.69 -1.65
C ARG A 67 -5.35 -14.19 -1.91
N LYS A 68 -5.81 -13.36 -0.97
CA LYS A 68 -5.78 -11.90 -1.15
C LYS A 68 -4.35 -11.39 -1.12
N LEU A 69 -3.51 -11.98 -0.26
CA LEU A 69 -2.09 -11.65 -0.20
C LEU A 69 -1.35 -12.01 -1.50
N SER A 70 -1.62 -13.18 -2.09
CA SER A 70 -0.97 -13.56 -3.36
C SER A 70 -1.30 -12.59 -4.50
N ILE A 71 -2.58 -12.23 -4.63
CA ILE A 71 -3.05 -11.22 -5.59
C ILE A 71 -2.40 -9.85 -5.33
N TRP A 72 -2.29 -9.44 -4.06
CA TRP A 72 -1.69 -8.17 -3.70
C TRP A 72 -0.19 -8.11 -4.03
N VAL A 73 0.55 -9.19 -3.78
CA VAL A 73 1.98 -9.33 -4.14
C VAL A 73 2.17 -9.22 -5.65
N GLU A 74 1.34 -9.91 -6.44
CA GLU A 74 1.38 -9.79 -7.91
C GLU A 74 1.09 -8.35 -8.37
N LYS A 75 0.14 -7.68 -7.72
CA LYS A 75 -0.17 -6.28 -8.00
C LYS A 75 1.03 -5.37 -7.71
N GLN A 76 1.79 -5.58 -6.62
CA GLN A 76 2.99 -4.77 -6.34
C GLN A 76 4.01 -4.91 -7.46
N ARG A 77 4.29 -6.14 -7.93
CA ARG A 77 5.22 -6.39 -9.04
C ARG A 77 4.81 -5.67 -10.32
N LYS A 78 3.51 -5.72 -10.69
CA LYS A 78 2.99 -5.00 -11.87
C LYS A 78 3.07 -3.48 -11.72
N GLN A 79 2.80 -2.95 -10.53
CA GLN A 79 2.89 -1.50 -10.27
C GLN A 79 4.34 -1.02 -10.30
N TYR A 80 5.27 -1.81 -9.78
CA TYR A 80 6.71 -1.53 -9.88
C TYR A 80 7.17 -1.54 -11.34
N GLN A 81 6.76 -2.54 -12.13
CA GLN A 81 7.08 -2.57 -13.56
C GLN A 81 6.61 -1.31 -14.29
N LYS A 82 5.39 -0.84 -14.00
CA LYS A 82 4.87 0.43 -14.55
C LYS A 82 5.66 1.65 -14.08
N PHE A 83 6.08 1.65 -12.82
CA PHE A 83 6.89 2.72 -12.25
C PHE A 83 8.25 2.83 -12.96
N VAL A 84 8.96 1.71 -13.12
CA VAL A 84 10.27 1.69 -13.78
C VAL A 84 10.20 1.94 -15.28
N SER A 85 9.08 1.59 -15.94
CA SER A 85 8.88 1.88 -17.35
C SER A 85 8.52 3.34 -17.63
N GLY A 86 8.40 4.18 -16.59
CA GLY A 86 7.96 5.57 -16.72
C GLY A 86 6.51 5.72 -17.20
N ALA A 87 5.65 4.73 -16.95
CA ALA A 87 4.24 4.86 -17.30
C ALA A 87 3.57 5.87 -16.36
N ASP A 88 2.85 6.84 -16.92
CA ASP A 88 2.26 7.99 -16.21
C ASP A 88 1.25 7.66 -15.09
N MET A 89 0.94 6.37 -14.85
CA MET A 89 -0.13 5.94 -13.94
C MET A 89 0.26 4.73 -13.07
N SER A 90 1.47 4.69 -12.53
CA SER A 90 1.78 3.77 -11.43
C SER A 90 1.28 4.31 -10.10
N SER A 91 0.65 3.47 -9.29
CA SER A 91 0.35 3.79 -7.90
C SER A 91 1.48 3.38 -6.94
N MET A 92 2.63 2.97 -7.48
CA MET A 92 3.84 2.69 -6.70
C MET A 92 4.52 4.00 -6.30
N THR A 93 5.02 4.06 -5.07
CA THR A 93 5.80 5.20 -4.56
C THR A 93 7.17 4.70 -4.11
N LEU A 94 8.15 5.61 -4.00
CA LEU A 94 9.48 5.26 -3.47
C LEU A 94 9.39 4.67 -2.05
N GLU A 95 8.57 5.25 -1.18
CA GLU A 95 8.35 4.72 0.17
C GLU A 95 7.85 3.26 0.17
N ARG A 96 6.93 2.91 -0.74
CA ARG A 96 6.43 1.53 -0.86
C ARG A 96 7.51 0.58 -1.38
N ILE A 97 8.39 1.07 -2.25
CA ILE A 97 9.54 0.30 -2.76
C ILE A 97 10.51 0.03 -1.61
N ASP A 98 10.92 1.08 -0.89
CA ASP A 98 11.86 0.98 0.23
C ASP A 98 11.36 -0.01 1.31
N LEU A 99 10.08 0.08 1.68
CA LEU A 99 9.46 -0.84 2.64
C LEU A 99 9.45 -2.30 2.15
N LEU A 100 9.22 -2.53 0.86
CA LEU A 100 9.24 -3.88 0.30
C LEU A 100 10.67 -4.42 0.17
N ASP A 101 11.62 -3.58 -0.18
CA ASP A 101 13.04 -3.92 -0.25
C ASP A 101 13.61 -4.27 1.13
N GLU A 102 13.21 -3.55 2.18
CA GLU A 102 13.63 -3.80 3.58
C GLU A 102 13.31 -5.23 4.04
N ILE A 103 12.21 -5.81 3.54
CA ILE A 103 11.80 -7.17 3.89
C ILE A 103 12.26 -8.23 2.89
N GLY A 104 13.11 -7.87 1.92
CA GLY A 104 13.65 -8.79 0.91
C GLY A 104 12.61 -9.18 -0.15
N PHE A 105 11.74 -8.25 -0.54
CA PHE A 105 10.73 -8.52 -1.56
C PHE A 105 11.35 -8.77 -2.94
N VAL A 106 11.02 -9.91 -3.55
CA VAL A 106 11.50 -10.25 -4.89
C VAL A 106 10.54 -9.69 -5.95
N TRP A 107 11.00 -8.64 -6.65
CA TRP A 107 10.27 -7.97 -7.73
C TRP A 107 10.16 -8.82 -9.00
N HIS A 108 11.21 -9.58 -9.34
CA HIS A 108 11.29 -10.41 -10.54
C HIS A 108 11.45 -11.89 -10.16
N VAL A 109 10.42 -12.69 -10.43
CA VAL A 109 10.39 -14.12 -10.03
C VAL A 109 11.08 -15.03 -11.07
N TYR A 110 11.45 -14.50 -12.24
CA TYR A 110 11.91 -15.29 -13.38
C TYR A 110 13.40 -15.66 -13.39
N HIS A 111 14.12 -15.64 -12.27
CA HIS A 111 15.58 -15.87 -12.29
C HIS A 111 16.10 -17.12 -11.58
N GLU A 112 15.23 -18.07 -11.20
CA GLU A 112 15.67 -19.36 -10.66
C GLU A 112 14.83 -20.57 -11.14
N THR A 113 14.58 -20.65 -12.44
CA THR A 113 14.32 -21.96 -13.08
C THR A 113 14.96 -22.01 -14.47
N TRP A 114 16.10 -22.73 -14.54
CA TRP A 114 16.88 -23.22 -15.69
C TRP A 114 17.82 -22.22 -16.39
#